data_AF-A0A7C5KTS0-F1
#
_entry.id   AF-A0A7C5KTS0-F1
#
_cell.length_a   1.000
_cell.length_b   1.000
_cell.length_c   1.000
_cell.angle_alpha   90.00
_cell.angle_beta   90.00
_cell.angle_gamma   90.00
#
_symmetry.space_group_name_H-M   'P 1'
#
loop_
_entity.id
_entity.type
_entity.pdbx_description
1 polymer ?
#
loop_
_entity_poly.entity_id
_entity_poly.type
_entity_poly.pdbx_seq_one_letter_code
_entity_poly.pdbx_strand_id
1 'polypeptide(L)'
;MDKALQIGKLAKQAGVRTSLIRYYEERGLLPPAIRKSNGYRFYSPNDVERLRFIQRAKTLDFNLDEVKEILALRERGERPCDYVVNQIGDKIVEVERRIAALIRLKEELLQLQAQAAQLPPAADDEACVCRLIERGA
;
A
#
# COMPACT_ATOMS: atom_id res chain seq x y z
N MET A 1 -8.00 -31.34 13.53
CA MET A 1 -8.69 -31.27 12.22
C MET A 1 -9.33 -29.90 12.12
N ASP A 2 -8.61 -28.94 11.53
CA ASP A 2 -9.05 -27.55 11.51
C ASP A 2 -10.14 -27.35 10.46
N LYS A 3 -11.31 -26.91 10.93
CA LYS A 3 -12.55 -26.84 10.15
C LYS A 3 -12.43 -25.72 9.11
N ALA A 4 -12.45 -26.09 7.83
CA ALA A 4 -12.42 -25.15 6.72
C ALA A 4 -13.49 -24.04 6.86
N LEU A 5 -13.11 -22.79 6.56
CA LEU A 5 -13.89 -21.58 6.77
C LEU A 5 -14.52 -21.12 5.46
N GLN A 6 -15.81 -20.77 5.49
CA GLN A 6 -16.41 -20.04 4.37
C GLN A 6 -15.80 -18.65 4.25
N ILE A 7 -15.81 -18.09 3.03
CA ILE A 7 -15.22 -16.78 2.74
C ILE A 7 -15.68 -15.66 3.69
N GLY A 8 -16.97 -15.65 4.09
CA GLY A 8 -17.50 -14.64 5.01
C GLY A 8 -16.93 -14.77 6.43
N LYS A 9 -16.72 -16.01 6.90
CA LYS A 9 -16.11 -16.25 8.21
C LYS A 9 -14.61 -15.93 8.18
N LEU A 10 -13.91 -16.27 7.10
CA LEU A 10 -12.52 -15.89 6.88
C LEU A 10 -12.36 -14.36 6.87
N ALA A 11 -13.18 -13.66 6.11
CA ALA A 11 -13.22 -12.19 6.04
C ALA A 11 -13.37 -11.55 7.42
N LYS A 12 -14.32 -12.04 8.23
CA LYS A 12 -14.52 -11.55 9.59
C LYS A 12 -13.31 -11.80 10.49
N GLN A 13 -12.68 -12.97 10.40
CA GLN A 13 -11.52 -13.32 11.25
C GLN A 13 -10.23 -12.59 10.86
N ALA A 14 -10.06 -12.30 9.56
CA ALA A 14 -8.92 -11.57 9.02
C ALA A 14 -9.15 -10.04 8.96
N GLY A 15 -10.36 -9.56 9.29
CA GLY A 15 -10.68 -8.12 9.24
C GLY A 15 -10.62 -7.52 7.83
N VAL A 16 -10.95 -8.31 6.80
CA VAL A 16 -10.94 -7.88 5.39
C VAL A 16 -12.32 -8.03 4.76
N ARG A 17 -12.55 -7.31 3.65
CA ARG A 17 -13.72 -7.54 2.81
C ARG A 17 -13.56 -8.83 2.02
N THR A 18 -14.65 -9.53 1.75
CA THR A 18 -14.64 -10.77 0.94
C THR A 18 -14.14 -10.53 -0.49
N SER A 19 -14.37 -9.35 -1.06
CA SER A 19 -13.82 -8.95 -2.36
C SER A 19 -12.30 -8.92 -2.37
N LEU A 20 -11.66 -8.48 -1.27
CA LEU A 20 -10.20 -8.45 -1.15
C LEU A 20 -9.61 -9.86 -1.07
N ILE A 21 -10.30 -10.80 -0.43
CA ILE A 21 -9.90 -12.21 -0.42
C ILE A 21 -9.88 -12.78 -1.83
N ARG A 22 -10.95 -12.54 -2.61
CA ARG A 22 -11.03 -12.99 -4.02
C ARG A 22 -9.92 -12.38 -4.86
N TYR A 23 -9.68 -11.08 -4.68
CA TYR A 23 -8.61 -10.35 -5.37
C TYR A 23 -7.22 -10.92 -5.06
N TYR A 24 -6.94 -11.31 -3.81
CA TYR A 24 -5.68 -11.95 -3.44
C TYR A 24 -5.58 -13.39 -3.93
N GLU A 25 -6.67 -14.15 -3.94
CA GLU A 25 -6.76 -15.49 -4.56
C GLU A 25 -6.45 -15.41 -6.07
N GLU A 26 -7.09 -14.48 -6.80
CA GLU A 26 -6.89 -14.27 -8.24
C GLU A 26 -5.44 -13.88 -8.59
N ARG A 27 -4.76 -13.15 -7.71
CA ARG A 27 -3.34 -12.79 -7.89
C ARG A 27 -2.36 -13.87 -7.40
N GLY A 28 -2.87 -14.98 -6.86
CA GLY A 28 -2.06 -16.09 -6.35
C GLY A 28 -1.37 -15.79 -5.02
N LEU A 29 -1.84 -14.78 -4.26
CA LEU A 29 -1.38 -14.54 -2.90
C LEU A 29 -2.09 -15.43 -1.88
N LEU A 30 -3.16 -16.12 -2.25
CA LEU A 30 -3.81 -17.14 -1.43
C LEU A 30 -3.88 -18.45 -2.22
N PRO A 31 -3.84 -19.61 -1.54
CA PRO A 31 -4.19 -20.88 -2.18
C PRO A 31 -5.60 -20.83 -2.77
N PRO A 32 -5.85 -21.53 -3.89
CA PRO A 32 -7.19 -21.58 -4.48
C PRO A 32 -8.18 -22.17 -3.49
N ALA A 33 -9.37 -21.57 -3.40
CA ALA A 33 -10.38 -22.02 -2.46
C ALA A 33 -10.90 -23.41 -2.84
N ILE A 34 -11.10 -24.27 -1.83
CA ILE A 34 -11.76 -25.56 -2.02
C ILE A 34 -13.26 -25.30 -2.19
N ARG A 35 -13.84 -25.78 -3.30
CA ARG A 35 -15.29 -25.75 -3.50
C ARG A 35 -15.91 -27.03 -2.94
N LYS A 36 -16.91 -26.91 -2.09
CA LYS A 36 -17.72 -28.05 -1.62
C LYS A 36 -18.97 -28.22 -2.48
N SER A 37 -19.69 -29.33 -2.29
CA SER A 37 -20.90 -29.70 -3.03
C SER A 37 -22.00 -28.62 -3.07
N ASN A 38 -22.03 -27.73 -2.09
CA ASN A 38 -22.94 -26.59 -2.04
C ASN A 38 -22.49 -25.36 -2.84
N GLY A 39 -21.39 -25.45 -3.61
CA GLY A 39 -20.87 -24.38 -4.47
C GLY A 39 -20.10 -23.27 -3.74
N TYR A 40 -20.07 -23.28 -2.41
CA TYR A 40 -19.37 -22.25 -1.62
C TYR A 40 -17.85 -22.47 -1.61
N ARG A 41 -17.11 -21.35 -1.53
CA ARG A 41 -15.65 -21.33 -1.34
C ARG A 41 -15.29 -21.54 0.13
N PHE A 42 -14.38 -22.48 0.37
CA PHE A 42 -13.82 -22.78 1.67
C PHE A 42 -12.31 -22.59 1.67
N TYR A 43 -11.81 -22.07 2.79
CA TYR A 43 -10.41 -21.74 3.03
C TYR A 43 -9.91 -22.44 4.29
N SER A 44 -8.60 -22.61 4.39
CA SER A 44 -7.96 -23.11 5.60
C SER A 44 -7.98 -22.04 6.69
N PRO A 45 -8.07 -22.42 7.99
CA PRO A 45 -7.83 -21.47 9.07
C PRO A 45 -6.45 -20.80 9.01
N ASN A 46 -5.44 -21.44 8.41
CA ASN A 46 -4.12 -20.84 8.17
C ASN A 46 -4.16 -19.63 7.22
N ASP A 47 -5.20 -19.53 6.37
CA ASP A 47 -5.37 -18.40 5.46
C ASP A 47 -5.68 -17.09 6.22
N VAL A 48 -6.14 -17.17 7.47
CA VAL A 48 -6.31 -16.00 8.35
C VAL A 48 -4.96 -15.33 8.61
N GLU A 49 -3.95 -16.11 9.04
CA GLU A 49 -2.63 -15.57 9.33
C GLU A 49 -1.93 -15.08 8.05
N ARG A 50 -2.15 -15.78 6.94
CA ARG A 50 -1.66 -15.34 5.62
C ARG A 50 -2.26 -13.98 5.22
N LEU A 51 -3.56 -13.78 5.39
CA LEU A 51 -4.21 -12.50 5.14
C LEU A 51 -3.67 -11.38 6.03
N ARG A 52 -3.47 -11.64 7.32
CA ARG A 52 -2.87 -10.67 8.24
C ARG A 52 -1.43 -10.32 7.87
N PHE A 53 -0.66 -11.30 7.42
CA PHE A 53 0.68 -11.08 6.90
C PHE A 53 0.66 -10.15 5.69
N ILE A 54 -0.21 -10.41 4.71
CA ILE A 54 -0.36 -9.56 3.51
C ILE A 54 -0.74 -8.13 3.93
N GLN A 55 -1.70 -7.96 4.85
CA GLN A 55 -2.09 -6.63 5.35
C GLN A 55 -0.91 -5.88 5.98
N ARG A 56 -0.14 -6.54 6.85
CA ARG A 56 1.01 -5.92 7.50
C ARG A 56 2.10 -5.54 6.50
N ALA A 57 2.38 -6.39 5.52
CA ALA A 57 3.33 -6.06 4.48
C ALA A 57 2.87 -4.84 3.65
N LYS A 58 1.58 -4.77 3.31
CA LYS A 58 0.98 -3.59 2.64
C LYS A 58 1.12 -2.31 3.46
N THR A 59 1.05 -2.35 4.79
CA THR A 59 1.28 -1.15 5.64
C THR A 59 2.74 -0.68 5.65
N LEU A 60 3.67 -1.55 5.28
CA LEU A 60 5.11 -1.25 5.15
C LEU A 60 5.48 -0.93 3.69
N ASP A 61 4.48 -0.58 2.89
CA ASP A 61 4.59 -0.26 1.46
C ASP A 61 5.18 -1.38 0.58
N PHE A 62 5.07 -2.64 1.02
CA PHE A 62 5.38 -3.75 0.12
C PHE A 62 4.32 -3.82 -0.97
N ASN A 63 4.76 -4.01 -2.22
CA ASN A 63 3.85 -4.29 -3.32
C ASN A 63 3.42 -5.77 -3.30
N LEU A 64 2.41 -6.13 -4.09
CA LEU A 64 1.85 -7.49 -4.05
C LEU A 64 2.80 -8.56 -4.61
N ASP A 65 3.69 -8.18 -5.53
CA ASP A 65 4.66 -9.11 -6.12
C ASP A 65 5.76 -9.44 -5.11
N GLU A 66 6.23 -8.46 -4.34
CA GLU A 66 7.17 -8.67 -3.24
C GLU A 66 6.55 -9.57 -2.15
N VAL A 67 5.29 -9.33 -1.79
CA VAL A 67 4.59 -10.16 -0.80
C VAL A 67 4.45 -11.60 -1.31
N LYS A 68 4.17 -11.76 -2.61
CA LYS A 68 4.08 -13.07 -3.24
C LYS A 68 5.42 -13.82 -3.21
N GLU A 69 6.54 -13.14 -3.48
CA GLU A 69 7.87 -13.75 -3.38
C GLU A 69 8.19 -14.19 -1.94
N ILE A 70 7.88 -13.35 -0.93
CA ILE A 70 8.09 -13.72 0.48
C ILE A 70 7.28 -14.96 0.85
N LEU A 71 6.02 -15.04 0.40
CA LEU A 71 5.17 -16.19 0.64
C LEU A 71 5.70 -17.44 -0.07
N ALA A 72 6.19 -17.31 -1.30
CA ALA A 72 6.76 -18.41 -2.08
C ALA A 72 8.05 -18.96 -1.44
N LEU A 73 8.95 -18.09 -0.97
CA LEU A 73 10.15 -18.47 -0.21
C LEU A 73 9.77 -19.31 1.02
N ARG A 74 8.78 -18.85 1.78
CA ARG A 74 8.29 -19.56 2.96
C ARG A 74 7.69 -20.93 2.62
N GLU A 75 6.94 -21.02 1.52
CA GLU A 75 6.35 -22.28 1.04
C GLU A 75 7.40 -23.30 0.61
N ARG A 76 8.55 -22.84 0.08
CA ARG A 76 9.71 -23.70 -0.23
C ARG A 76 10.52 -24.11 1.00
N GLY A 77 10.16 -23.64 2.20
CA GLY A 77 10.89 -23.89 3.44
C GLY A 77 12.15 -23.03 3.62
N GLU A 78 12.35 -22.05 2.75
CA GLU A 78 13.45 -21.10 2.83
C GLU A 78 13.16 -20.00 3.85
N ARG A 79 14.21 -19.39 4.40
CA ARG A 79 14.07 -18.24 5.29
C ARG A 79 14.00 -16.97 4.44
N PRO A 80 12.86 -16.27 4.39
CA PRO A 80 12.75 -15.03 3.60
C PRO A 80 13.45 -13.83 4.25
N CYS A 81 14.11 -14.02 5.40
CA CYS A 81 14.64 -12.93 6.21
C CYS A 81 15.60 -12.04 5.42
N ASP A 82 16.54 -12.61 4.67
CA ASP A 82 17.54 -11.83 3.91
C ASP A 82 16.87 -11.02 2.80
N TYR A 83 15.92 -11.64 2.08
CA TYR A 83 15.11 -10.93 1.08
C TYR A 83 14.33 -9.78 1.71
N VAL A 84 13.65 -10.02 2.84
CA VAL A 84 12.86 -8.99 3.54
C VAL A 84 13.74 -7.86 4.06
N VAL A 85 14.91 -8.15 4.63
CA VAL A 85 15.85 -7.14 5.13
C VAL A 85 16.34 -6.23 4.01
N ASN A 86 16.73 -6.80 2.86
CA ASN A 86 17.14 -6.01 1.70
C ASN A 86 16.00 -5.10 1.21
N GLN A 87 14.79 -5.65 1.10
CA GLN A 87 13.60 -4.89 0.71
C GLN A 87 13.29 -3.74 1.67
N ILE A 88 13.46 -3.94 2.98
CA ILE A 88 13.30 -2.88 3.98
C ILE A 88 14.36 -1.78 3.77
N GLY A 89 15.61 -2.16 3.49
CA GLY A 89 16.68 -1.21 3.19
C GLY A 89 16.35 -0.33 1.98
N ASP A 90 15.88 -0.93 0.88
CA ASP A 90 15.48 -0.20 -0.33
C ASP A 90 14.33 0.79 -0.05
N LYS A 91 13.37 0.39 0.79
CA LYS A 91 12.23 1.23 1.19
C LYS A 91 12.64 2.40 2.07
N ILE A 92 13.60 2.20 2.96
CA ILE A 92 14.16 3.30 3.75
C ILE A 92 14.75 4.36 2.80
N VAL A 93 15.54 3.94 1.83
CA VAL A 93 16.15 4.86 0.83
C VAL A 93 15.08 5.58 0.01
N GLU A 94 14.01 4.89 -0.41
CA GLU A 94 12.91 5.52 -1.14
C GLU A 94 12.15 6.54 -0.28
N VAL A 95 11.85 6.19 0.97
CA VAL A 95 11.18 7.07 1.92
C VAL A 95 12.04 8.31 2.19
N GLU A 96 13.34 8.15 2.41
CA GLU A 96 14.27 9.27 2.59
C GLU A 96 14.29 10.20 1.37
N ARG A 97 14.31 9.65 0.15
CA ARG A 97 14.21 10.43 -1.08
C ARG A 97 12.92 11.22 -1.15
N ARG A 98 11.79 10.61 -0.81
CA ARG A 98 10.47 11.26 -0.82
C ARG A 98 10.38 12.36 0.24
N ILE A 99 10.93 12.12 1.44
CA ILE A 99 11.02 13.13 2.50
C ILE A 99 11.83 14.33 1.99
N ALA A 100 13.01 14.11 1.40
CA ALA A 100 13.84 15.19 0.88
C ALA A 100 13.11 16.01 -0.20
N ALA A 101 12.40 15.35 -1.12
CA ALA A 101 11.60 16.03 -2.14
C ALA A 101 10.44 16.85 -1.54
N LEU A 102 9.74 16.30 -0.55
CA LEU A 102 8.64 16.99 0.14
C LEU A 102 9.14 18.19 0.97
N ILE A 103 10.33 18.11 1.56
CA ILE A 103 10.96 19.23 2.26
C ILE A 103 11.26 20.37 1.27
N ARG A 104 11.88 20.06 0.12
CA ARG A 104 12.16 21.07 -0.92
C ARG A 104 10.89 21.74 -1.42
N LEU A 105 9.86 20.96 -1.75
CA LEU A 105 8.57 21.50 -2.16
C LEU A 105 7.97 22.42 -1.10
N LYS A 106 8.06 22.03 0.19
CA LYS A 106 7.59 22.86 1.29
C LYS A 106 8.34 24.19 1.34
N GLU A 107 9.66 24.18 1.16
CA GLU A 107 10.50 25.38 1.15
C GLU A 107 10.10 26.32 -0.01
N GLU A 108 9.91 25.77 -1.22
CA GLU A 108 9.42 26.53 -2.38
C GLU A 108 8.04 27.16 -2.11
N LEU A 109 7.11 26.40 -1.54
CA LEU A 109 5.78 26.90 -1.19
C LEU A 109 5.83 28.03 -0.13
N LEU A 110 6.73 27.93 0.85
CA LEU A 110 6.94 28.99 1.84
C LEU A 110 7.53 30.26 1.22
N GLN A 111 8.45 30.11 0.26
CA GLN A 111 9.01 31.25 -0.48
C GLN A 111 7.92 31.95 -1.31
N LEU A 112 7.11 31.19 -2.04
CA LEU A 112 5.98 31.73 -2.80
C LEU A 112 4.96 32.43 -1.89
N GLN A 113 4.66 31.85 -0.73
CA GLN A 113 3.77 32.47 0.26
C GLN A 113 4.34 33.80 0.80
N ALA A 114 5.64 33.86 1.09
CA ALA A 114 6.29 35.08 1.55
C ALA A 114 6.27 36.19 0.49
N GLN A 115 6.49 35.83 -0.79
CA GLN A 115 6.38 36.77 -1.91
C GLN A 115 4.94 37.28 -2.07
N ALA A 116 3.94 36.40 -1.92
CA ALA A 116 2.52 36.76 -1.97
C ALA A 116 2.15 37.82 -0.92
N ALA A 117 2.72 37.74 0.28
CA ALA A 117 2.46 38.70 1.36
C ALA A 117 3.02 40.11 1.08
N GLN A 118 3.97 40.23 0.14
CA GLN A 118 4.58 41.50 -0.27
C GLN A 118 3.88 42.13 -1.49
N LEU A 119 2.95 41.41 -2.13
CA LEU A 119 2.18 41.97 -3.23
C LEU A 119 1.17 43.00 -2.71
N PRO A 120 1.04 44.17 -3.36
CA PRO A 120 0.00 45.11 -3.03
C PRO A 120 -1.38 44.46 -3.23
N PRO A 121 -2.41 44.83 -2.42
CA PRO A 121 -3.78 44.40 -2.68
C PRO A 121 -4.13 44.82 -4.10
N ALA A 122 -4.52 43.86 -4.95
CA ALA A 122 -4.86 44.15 -6.33
C ALA A 122 -6.01 45.16 -6.36
N ALA A 123 -5.71 46.40 -6.73
CA ALA A 123 -6.72 47.28 -7.31
C ALA A 123 -7.06 46.65 -8.66
N ASP A 124 -8.28 46.13 -8.74
CA ASP A 124 -9.10 45.81 -9.91
C ASP A 124 -8.35 45.29 -11.15
N ASP A 125 -8.63 44.05 -11.59
CA ASP A 125 -8.90 43.74 -13.00
C ASP A 125 -9.03 42.24 -13.29
N GLU A 126 -10.01 41.92 -14.14
CA GLU A 126 -10.52 40.62 -14.62
C GLU A 126 -9.50 39.65 -15.26
N ALA A 127 -8.20 39.84 -15.07
CA ALA A 127 -7.13 39.00 -15.64
C ALA A 127 -6.16 38.46 -14.58
N CYS A 128 -6.64 38.20 -13.36
CA CYS A 128 -5.81 37.64 -12.29
C CYS A 128 -5.61 36.13 -12.46
N VAL A 129 -4.93 35.72 -13.54
CA VAL A 129 -4.23 34.42 -13.53
C VAL A 129 -3.04 34.62 -12.60
N CYS A 130 -2.99 33.82 -11.53
CA CYS A 130 -2.17 34.10 -10.37
C CYS A 130 -0.68 34.19 -10.74
N ARG A 131 -0.14 35.41 -10.82
CA ARG A 131 1.27 35.72 -11.17
C ARG A 131 2.30 35.00 -10.28
N LEU A 132 1.88 34.51 -9.11
CA LEU A 132 2.69 33.72 -8.18
C LEU A 132 3.06 32.34 -8.71
N ILE A 133 2.21 31.70 -9.52
CA ILE A 133 2.49 30.39 -10.10
C ILE A 133 3.16 30.55 -11.47
N GLU A 134 2.81 31.58 -12.24
CA GLU A 134 3.31 31.78 -13.60
C GLU A 134 4.75 32.34 -13.68
N ARG A 135 5.27 32.97 -12.61
CA ARG A 135 6.64 33.52 -12.56
C ARG A 135 7.65 32.63 -11.83
N GLY A 136 7.24 31.51 -11.26
CA GLY A 136 8.11 30.55 -10.58
C GLY A 136 8.71 29.53 -11.55
N ALA A 137 9.60 29.97 -12.44
CA ALA A 137 10.49 29.12 -13.24
C ALA A 137 11.82 29.86 -13.51
#